data_AF-A0A2N0S699-F1
#
_entry.id   AF-A0A2N0S699-F1
#
_cell.length_a   1.000
_cell.length_b   1.000
_cell.length_c   1.000
_cell.angle_alpha   90.00
_cell.angle_beta   90.00
_cell.angle_gamma   90.00
#
_symmetry.space_group_name_H-M   'P 1'
#
loop_
_entity.id
_entity.type
_entity.pdbx_description
1 polymer ?
#
loop_
_entity_poly.entity_id
_entity_poly.type
_entity_poly.pdbx_seq_one_letter_code
_entity_poly.pdbx_strand_id
1 'polypeptide(L)'
;MAVGEFIILLSIIWISDFKHGVPKTFCYVQALAFQYAVYVQIVTALCFAFHIYQLLVHFKQGTSQKLQQFYMIFIAIIPVVVVIIATVVTIKVDAIGPLAINCDIKRPVWARLIGYSGFNLLLTFPGVYFIRSI
;
A
#
# COMPACT_ATOMS: atom_id res chain seq x y z
N MET A 1 -8.37 -6.78 -0.36
CA MET A 1 -8.13 -8.21 -0.01
C MET A 1 -7.97 -9.05 -1.27
N ALA A 2 -8.95 -9.12 -2.17
CA ALA A 2 -8.88 -9.96 -3.38
C ALA A 2 -7.66 -9.73 -4.30
N VAL A 3 -7.20 -8.48 -4.46
CA VAL A 3 -6.09 -8.14 -5.37
C VAL A 3 -4.75 -8.70 -4.86
N GLY A 4 -4.50 -8.67 -3.55
CA GLY A 4 -3.24 -9.16 -2.97
C GLY A 4 -3.10 -10.68 -3.09
N GLU A 5 -4.18 -11.41 -2.86
CA GLU A 5 -4.21 -12.89 -2.99
C GLU A 5 -4.02 -13.32 -4.45
N PHE A 6 -4.66 -12.61 -5.39
CA PHE A 6 -4.48 -12.86 -6.83
C PHE A 6 -3.02 -12.68 -7.26
N ILE A 7 -2.33 -11.69 -6.70
CA ILE A 7 -0.90 -11.43 -6.98
C ILE A 7 0.00 -12.54 -6.43
N ILE A 8 -0.32 -13.08 -5.26
CA ILE A 8 0.41 -14.22 -4.67
C ILE A 8 0.14 -15.50 -5.49
N LEU A 9 -1.08 -15.71 -5.99
CA LEU A 9 -1.40 -16.82 -6.86
C LEU A 9 -0.65 -16.73 -8.20
N LEU A 10 -0.50 -15.52 -8.76
CA LEU A 10 0.30 -15.28 -9.96
C LEU A 10 1.79 -15.62 -9.75
N SER A 11 2.31 -15.49 -8.54
CA SER A 11 3.67 -15.92 -8.20
C SER A 11 3.88 -17.43 -8.32
N ILE A 12 2.84 -18.23 -8.08
CA ILE A 12 2.95 -19.70 -8.09
C ILE A 12 3.30 -20.21 -9.50
N ILE A 13 2.90 -19.48 -10.54
CA ILE A 13 3.18 -19.81 -11.95
C ILE A 13 4.70 -19.93 -12.21
N TRP A 14 5.52 -19.14 -11.49
CA TRP A 14 6.96 -19.05 -11.70
C TRP A 14 7.80 -19.62 -10.56
N ILE A 15 7.19 -20.35 -9.62
CA ILE A 15 7.84 -20.80 -8.38
C ILE A 15 9.08 -21.68 -8.61
N SER A 16 9.14 -22.41 -9.73
CA SER A 16 10.28 -23.24 -10.13
C SER A 16 11.50 -22.45 -10.60
N ASP A 17 11.28 -21.28 -11.22
CA ASP A 17 12.33 -20.53 -11.94
C ASP A 17 12.49 -19.09 -11.45
N PHE A 18 11.98 -18.80 -10.25
CA PHE A 18 11.85 -17.46 -9.69
C PHE A 18 13.18 -16.67 -9.61
N LYS A 19 14.31 -17.37 -9.58
CA LYS A 19 15.64 -16.78 -9.40
C LYS A 19 16.22 -16.19 -10.70
N HIS A 20 15.90 -16.76 -11.87
CA HIS A 20 16.52 -16.39 -13.14
C HIS A 20 15.59 -16.42 -14.37
N GLY A 21 14.42 -17.06 -14.30
CA GLY A 21 13.50 -17.22 -15.44
C GLY A 21 12.38 -16.19 -15.53
N VAL A 22 12.16 -15.36 -14.49
CA VAL A 22 11.02 -14.42 -14.47
C VAL A 22 11.27 -13.26 -15.44
N PRO A 23 10.36 -13.02 -16.41
CA PRO A 23 10.49 -11.87 -17.29
C PRO A 23 10.38 -10.56 -16.50
N LYS A 24 11.32 -9.64 -16.72
CA LYS A 24 11.38 -8.35 -16.01
C LYS A 24 10.03 -7.63 -16.01
N THR A 25 9.33 -7.61 -17.15
CA THR A 25 8.03 -6.97 -17.31
C THR A 25 6.96 -7.52 -16.37
N PHE A 26 6.91 -8.85 -16.18
CA PHE A 26 6.00 -9.47 -15.23
C PHE A 26 6.32 -9.05 -13.81
N CYS A 27 7.62 -9.02 -13.47
CA CYS A 27 8.11 -8.62 -12.15
C CYS A 27 7.74 -7.16 -11.82
N TYR A 28 7.86 -6.26 -12.79
CA TYR A 28 7.42 -4.86 -12.67
C TYR A 28 5.91 -4.74 -12.43
N VAL A 29 5.08 -5.40 -13.24
CA VAL A 29 3.62 -5.35 -13.11
C VAL A 29 3.18 -5.93 -11.77
N GLN A 30 3.78 -7.06 -11.36
CA GLN A 30 3.46 -7.72 -10.11
C GLN A 30 3.79 -6.85 -8.89
N ALA A 31 4.99 -6.27 -8.85
CA ALA A 31 5.43 -5.40 -7.77
C ALA A 31 4.54 -4.15 -7.66
N LEU A 32 4.21 -3.51 -8.79
CA LEU A 32 3.36 -2.32 -8.81
C LEU A 32 1.92 -2.62 -8.39
N ALA A 33 1.36 -3.72 -8.88
CA ALA A 33 0.02 -4.16 -8.49
C ALA A 33 -0.05 -4.48 -6.98
N PHE A 34 1.00 -5.10 -6.44
CA PHE A 34 1.07 -5.44 -5.01
C PHE A 34 1.10 -4.17 -4.17
N GLN A 35 1.95 -3.24 -4.56
CA GLN A 35 2.12 -1.97 -3.88
C GLN A 35 0.84 -1.13 -3.92
N TYR A 36 0.11 -1.11 -5.04
CA TYR A 36 -1.22 -0.50 -5.12
C TYR A 36 -2.21 -1.15 -4.15
N ALA A 37 -2.29 -2.48 -4.12
CA ALA A 37 -3.20 -3.19 -3.23
C ALA A 37 -2.93 -2.85 -1.76
N VAL A 38 -1.66 -2.78 -1.36
CA VAL A 38 -1.27 -2.44 0.01
C VAL A 38 -1.61 -0.99 0.35
N TYR A 39 -1.37 -0.02 -0.54
CA TYR A 39 -1.73 1.38 -0.27
C TYR A 39 -3.24 1.57 -0.11
N VAL A 40 -4.06 0.92 -0.95
CA VAL A 40 -5.52 0.95 -0.80
C VAL A 40 -5.93 0.41 0.57
N GLN A 41 -5.32 -0.70 1.02
CA GLN A 41 -5.59 -1.26 2.35
C GLN A 41 -5.22 -0.30 3.48
N ILE A 42 -4.04 0.33 3.42
CA ILE A 42 -3.57 1.30 4.42
C ILE A 42 -4.54 2.48 4.53
N VAL A 43 -4.89 3.10 3.39
CA VAL A 43 -5.80 4.27 3.38
C VAL A 43 -7.18 3.90 3.88
N THR A 44 -7.70 2.73 3.48
CA THR A 44 -9.00 2.23 3.96
C THR A 44 -8.99 2.00 5.47
N ALA A 45 -7.91 1.40 6.01
CA ALA A 45 -7.77 1.17 7.44
C ALA A 45 -7.69 2.48 8.23
N LEU A 46 -7.00 3.50 7.71
CA LEU A 46 -6.96 4.82 8.34
C LEU A 46 -8.34 5.49 8.38
N CYS A 47 -9.07 5.49 7.27
CA CYS A 47 -10.43 6.05 7.22
C CYS A 47 -11.35 5.32 8.19
N PHE A 48 -11.25 3.99 8.29
CA PHE A 48 -12.03 3.20 9.23
C PHE A 48 -11.68 3.53 10.69
N ALA A 49 -10.39 3.59 11.03
CA ALA A 49 -9.93 3.94 12.37
C ALA A 49 -10.41 5.33 12.80
N PHE A 50 -10.32 6.32 11.91
CA PHE A 50 -10.78 7.68 12.18
C PHE A 50 -12.31 7.75 12.33
N HIS A 51 -13.05 6.96 11.54
CA HIS A 51 -14.49 6.88 11.66
C HIS A 51 -14.94 6.30 13.01
N ILE A 52 -14.31 5.20 13.44
CA ILE A 52 -14.56 4.58 14.74
C ILE A 52 -14.19 5.53 15.88
N TYR A 53 -13.08 6.26 15.76
CA TYR A 53 -12.67 7.26 16.74
C TYR A 53 -13.73 8.35 16.93
N GLN A 54 -14.29 8.89 15.85
CA GLN A 54 -15.34 9.92 15.93
C GLN A 54 -16.63 9.40 16.58
N LEU A 55 -16.97 8.13 16.38
CA LEU A 55 -18.15 7.50 16.98
C LEU A 55 -17.95 7.23 18.47
N LEU A 56 -16.80 6.68 18.87
CA LEU A 56 -16.53 6.24 20.24
C LEU A 56 -16.10 7.37 21.18
N VAL A 57 -15.23 8.28 20.72
CA VAL A 57 -14.62 9.31 21.59
C VAL A 57 -15.44 10.59 21.60
N HIS A 58 -15.92 11.01 20.44
CA HIS A 58 -16.71 12.24 20.31
C HIS A 58 -18.22 12.01 20.42
N PHE A 59 -18.67 10.76 20.63
CA PHE A 59 -20.09 10.40 20.75
C PHE A 59 -20.99 11.04 19.68
N LYS A 60 -20.48 11.24 18.45
CA LYS A 60 -21.27 11.85 17.37
C LYS A 60 -22.36 10.88 16.91
N GLN A 61 -23.61 11.17 17.27
CA GLN A 61 -24.79 10.47 16.77
C GLN A 61 -25.12 10.93 15.35
N GLY A 62 -24.57 10.23 14.36
CA GLY A 62 -24.97 10.37 12.95
C GLY A 62 -23.80 10.34 11.97
N THR A 63 -23.90 9.44 10.98
CA THR A 63 -22.99 9.40 9.84
C THR A 63 -23.35 10.51 8.84
N SER A 64 -22.53 11.57 8.79
CA SER A 64 -22.72 12.61 7.77
C SER A 64 -22.39 12.04 6.38
N GLN A 65 -23.38 12.03 5.47
CA GLN A 65 -23.22 11.52 4.10
C GLN A 65 -22.10 12.23 3.32
N LYS A 66 -21.90 13.53 3.58
CA LYS A 66 -20.80 14.32 2.99
C LYS A 66 -19.42 13.82 3.44
N LEU A 67 -19.29 13.39 4.68
CA LEU A 67 -18.04 12.89 5.24
C LEU A 67 -17.70 11.49 4.66
N GLN A 68 -18.71 10.65 4.46
CA GLN A 68 -18.53 9.35 3.80
C GLN A 68 -18.12 9.49 2.33
N GLN A 69 -18.72 10.43 1.59
CA GLN A 69 -18.29 10.76 0.23
C GLN A 69 -16.83 11.25 0.21
N PHE A 70 -16.44 12.10 1.17
CA PHE A 70 -15.07 12.56 1.28
C PHE A 70 -14.08 11.41 1.52
N TYR A 71 -14.39 10.47 2.43
CA TYR A 71 -13.56 9.28 2.64
C TYR A 71 -13.45 8.41 1.39
N MET A 72 -14.55 8.19 0.67
CA MET A 72 -14.51 7.40 -0.58
C MET A 72 -13.62 8.05 -1.65
N ILE A 73 -13.70 9.37 -1.80
CA ILE A 73 -12.84 10.12 -2.72
C ILE A 73 -11.37 10.00 -2.29
N PHE A 74 -11.11 10.13 -0.98
CA PHE A 74 -9.75 10.03 -0.44
C PHE A 74 -9.14 8.63 -0.63
N ILE A 75 -9.93 7.57 -0.41
CA ILE A 75 -9.55 6.17 -0.65
C ILE A 75 -9.29 5.90 -2.13
N ALA A 76 -9.97 6.59 -3.06
CA ALA A 76 -9.72 6.41 -4.49
C ALA A 76 -8.48 7.19 -4.97
N ILE A 77 -8.31 8.44 -4.55
CA ILE A 77 -7.28 9.33 -5.11
C ILE A 77 -5.90 9.08 -4.53
N ILE A 78 -5.78 8.97 -3.20
CA ILE A 78 -4.48 8.86 -2.52
C ILE A 78 -3.66 7.65 -2.97
N PRO A 79 -4.20 6.41 -3.03
CA PRO A 79 -3.40 5.27 -3.45
C PRO A 79 -2.94 5.40 -4.91
N VAL A 80 -3.73 6.02 -5.79
CA VAL A 80 -3.32 6.28 -7.17
C VAL A 80 -2.14 7.23 -7.22
N VAL A 81 -2.20 8.35 -6.49
CA VAL A 81 -1.10 9.34 -6.45
C VAL A 81 0.18 8.73 -5.88
N VAL A 82 0.07 8.02 -4.75
CA VAL A 82 1.23 7.40 -4.09
C VAL A 82 1.84 6.30 -4.96
N VAL A 83 1.03 5.53 -5.68
CA VAL A 83 1.52 4.51 -6.63
C VAL A 83 2.20 5.14 -7.83
N ILE A 84 1.69 6.25 -8.37
CA ILE A 84 2.37 6.97 -9.46
C ILE A 84 3.76 7.43 -9.00
N ILE A 85 3.86 8.03 -7.81
CA ILE A 85 5.13 8.48 -7.24
C ILE A 85 6.07 7.28 -7.03
N ALA A 86 5.57 6.20 -6.44
CA ALA A 86 6.35 4.98 -6.23
C ALA A 86 6.83 4.37 -7.56
N THR A 87 5.98 4.37 -8.60
CA THR A 87 6.30 3.87 -9.95
C THR A 87 7.41 4.68 -10.60
N VAL A 88 7.32 6.02 -10.55
CA VAL A 88 8.34 6.90 -11.12
C VAL A 88 9.69 6.67 -10.43
N VAL A 89 9.70 6.52 -9.11
CA VAL A 89 10.92 6.27 -8.34
C VAL A 89 11.49 4.88 -8.62
N THR A 90 10.66 3.84 -8.69
CA THR A 90 11.13 2.46 -8.91
C THR A 90 11.66 2.23 -10.32
N ILE A 91 11.05 2.84 -11.35
CA ILE A 91 11.54 2.79 -12.74
C ILE A 91 12.88 3.53 -12.86
N LYS A 92 13.01 4.71 -12.25
CA LYS A 92 14.26 5.50 -12.34
C LYS A 92 15.46 4.83 -11.68
N VAL A 93 15.22 3.99 -10.69
CA VAL A 93 16.29 3.37 -9.89
C VAL A 93 16.52 1.90 -10.26
N ASP A 94 15.77 1.37 -11.24
CA ASP A 94 15.79 -0.04 -11.69
C ASP A 94 15.80 -1.02 -10.50
N ALA A 95 14.96 -0.69 -9.51
CA ALA A 95 15.07 -1.22 -8.16
C ALA A 95 14.28 -2.52 -7.94
N ILE A 96 13.50 -2.94 -8.92
CA ILE A 96 12.55 -4.05 -8.83
C ILE A 96 13.27 -5.35 -9.21
N GLY A 97 13.19 -6.35 -8.32
CA GLY A 97 13.74 -7.67 -8.58
C GLY A 97 13.01 -8.77 -7.83
N PRO A 98 13.28 -10.04 -8.17
CA PRO A 98 12.66 -11.18 -7.49
C PRO A 98 13.15 -11.26 -6.03
N LEU A 99 12.19 -11.34 -5.11
CA LEU A 99 12.38 -11.48 -3.67
C LEU A 99 11.65 -12.74 -3.18
N ALA A 100 12.37 -13.86 -3.17
CA ALA A 100 11.89 -15.19 -2.79
C ALA A 100 10.72 -15.71 -3.65
N ILE A 101 9.50 -15.33 -3.32
CA ILE A 101 8.26 -15.77 -3.99
C ILE A 101 7.49 -14.63 -4.66
N ASN A 102 7.88 -13.36 -4.45
CA ASN A 102 7.21 -12.21 -5.06
C ASN A 102 8.25 -11.26 -5.65
N CYS A 103 7.84 -10.43 -6.60
CA CYS A 103 8.66 -9.33 -7.07
C CYS A 103 8.47 -8.10 -6.19
N ASP A 104 9.58 -7.52 -5.70
CA ASP A 104 9.56 -6.38 -4.79
C ASP A 104 10.83 -5.51 -4.96
N ILE A 105 10.82 -4.31 -4.37
CA ILE A 105 11.92 -3.34 -4.42
C ILE A 105 13.10 -3.86 -3.59
N LYS A 106 14.15 -4.32 -4.26
CA LYS A 106 15.29 -4.99 -3.62
C LYS A 106 16.46 -4.06 -3.33
N ARG A 107 16.83 -3.17 -4.27
CA ARG A 107 17.97 -2.25 -4.12
C ARG A 107 17.72 -0.96 -4.86
N PRO A 108 18.03 0.22 -4.29
CA PRO A 108 18.60 0.50 -2.97
C PRO A 108 17.55 0.44 -1.84
N VAL A 109 18.00 0.22 -0.61
CA VAL A 109 17.15 0.12 0.60
C VAL A 109 16.32 1.38 0.83
N TRP A 110 16.79 2.55 0.40
CA TRP A 110 16.05 3.80 0.50
C TRP A 110 14.80 3.86 -0.39
N ALA A 111 14.81 3.18 -1.54
CA ALA A 111 13.61 3.08 -2.38
C ALA A 111 12.51 2.24 -1.67
N ARG A 112 12.91 1.34 -0.76
CA ARG A 112 12.00 0.56 0.09
C ARG A 112 11.30 1.40 1.18
N LEU A 113 11.89 2.55 1.56
CA LEU A 113 11.24 3.54 2.44
C LEU A 113 10.14 4.33 1.70
N ILE A 114 10.33 4.60 0.41
CA ILE A 114 9.29 5.18 -0.45
C ILE A 114 8.23 4.11 -0.79
N GLY A 115 8.64 2.85 -0.70
CA GLY A 115 7.80 1.66 -0.76
C GLY A 115 6.66 1.63 0.27
N TYR A 116 5.76 0.66 0.11
CA TYR A 116 4.65 0.42 1.04
C TYR A 116 5.12 0.26 2.50
N SER A 117 6.31 -0.34 2.71
CA SER A 117 6.89 -0.56 4.04
C SER A 117 7.23 0.72 4.80
N GLY A 118 7.81 1.72 4.13
CA GLY A 118 8.17 2.97 4.81
C GLY A 118 6.98 3.90 4.98
N PHE A 119 6.01 3.88 4.06
CA PHE A 119 4.76 4.62 4.23
C PHE A 119 3.97 4.13 5.45
N ASN A 120 3.93 2.80 5.65
CA ASN A 120 3.29 2.22 6.83
C ASN A 120 4.01 2.65 8.12
N LEU A 121 5.35 2.66 8.12
CA LEU A 121 6.14 3.15 9.25
C LEU A 121 5.88 4.65 9.56
N LEU A 122 5.83 5.49 8.52
CA LEU A 122 5.57 6.92 8.65
C LEU A 122 4.19 7.22 9.22
N LEU A 123 3.18 6.42 8.87
CA LEU A 123 1.81 6.55 9.36
C LEU A 123 1.63 6.08 10.81
N THR A 124 2.50 5.20 11.31
CA THR A 124 2.46 4.75 12.71
C THR A 124 2.77 5.89 13.68
N PHE A 125 3.71 6.79 13.35
CA PHE A 125 4.11 7.91 14.22
C PHE A 125 2.96 8.86 14.58
N PRO A 126 2.20 9.42 13.62
CA PRO A 126 1.05 10.25 13.96
C PRO A 126 -0.02 9.45 14.70
N GLY A 127 -0.23 8.18 14.34
CA GLY A 127 -1.18 7.31 15.06
C GLY A 127 -0.87 7.20 16.55
N VAL A 128 0.40 6.93 16.91
CA VAL A 128 0.83 6.85 18.32
C VAL A 128 0.74 8.21 19.02
N TYR A 129 1.09 9.30 18.33
CA TYR A 129 1.01 10.65 18.89
C TYR A 129 -0.45 11.05 19.21
N PHE A 130 -1.38 10.79 18.29
CA PHE A 130 -2.80 11.06 18.51
C PHE A 130 -3.40 10.20 19.63
N ILE A 131 -2.92 8.97 19.81
CA ILE A 131 -3.34 8.10 20.93
C ILE A 131 -2.79 8.59 22.28
N ARG A 132 -1.55 9.12 22.30
CA ARG A 132 -0.88 9.57 23.55
C ARG A 132 -1.28 10.98 24.00
N SER A 133 -1.87 11.79 23.13
CA SER A 133 -2.40 13.12 23.47
C SER A 133 -3.86 13.09 23.98
N ILE A 134 -4.38 11.90 24.27
CA ILE A 134 -5.66 11.60 24.94
C ILE A 134 -5.34 11.17 26.36
#